data_AF-A0A357CV64-F1
#
_entry.id   AF-A0A357CV64-F1
#
_cell.length_a   1.000
_cell.length_b   1.000
_cell.length_c   1.000
_cell.angle_alpha   90.00
_cell.angle_beta   90.00
_cell.angle_gamma   90.00
#
_symmetry.space_group_name_H-M   'P 1'
#
loop_
_entity.id
_entity.type
_entity.pdbx_description
1 polymer ?
#
loop_
_entity_poly.entity_id
_entity_poly.type
_entity_poly.pdbx_seq_one_letter_code
_entity_poly.pdbx_strand_id
1 'polypeptide(L)'
;EVEDDIVYDAIIKAHEAIKPLIGFIEKIVSEIGKPKFEYTSCEIDHVMFDRISDMVGEDVKAALDTDDKRIRDERLKPIYDKVYESLEEDYPDSKSMIDECMYKLQKQIVRRWLLDE
;
A
#
# COMPACT_ATOMS: atom_id res chain seq x y z
N GLU A 1 -7.00 6.28 -33.77
CA GLU A 1 -6.27 6.48 -32.51
C GLU A 1 -6.09 7.98 -32.31
N VAL A 2 -6.11 8.45 -31.07
CA VAL A 2 -5.94 9.88 -30.73
C VAL A 2 -4.50 10.06 -30.24
N GLU A 3 -3.87 11.19 -30.58
CA GLU A 3 -2.50 11.48 -30.13
C GLU A 3 -2.44 11.66 -28.60
N ASP A 4 -1.33 11.20 -28.00
CA ASP A 4 -1.12 11.23 -26.55
C ASP A 4 -1.25 12.65 -25.97
N ASP A 5 -0.73 13.66 -26.67
CA ASP A 5 -0.80 15.07 -26.25
C ASP A 5 -2.27 15.56 -26.17
N ILE A 6 -3.11 15.13 -27.11
CA ILE A 6 -4.54 15.50 -27.12
C ILE A 6 -5.25 14.85 -25.91
N VAL A 7 -4.89 13.60 -25.57
CA VAL A 7 -5.44 12.92 -24.40
C VAL A 7 -4.99 13.60 -23.11
N TYR A 8 -3.70 13.96 -23.01
CA TYR A 8 -3.14 14.68 -21.87
C TYR A 8 -3.87 16.01 -21.65
N ASP A 9 -3.97 16.86 -22.68
CA ASP A 9 -4.62 18.16 -22.59
C ASP A 9 -6.11 18.04 -22.22
N ALA A 10 -6.79 17.00 -22.71
CA ALA A 10 -8.16 16.72 -22.34
C ALA A 10 -8.31 16.38 -20.85
N ILE A 11 -7.40 15.59 -20.27
CA ILE A 11 -7.38 15.27 -18.83
C ILE A 11 -7.15 16.54 -18.01
N ILE A 12 -6.19 17.38 -18.40
CA ILE A 12 -5.93 18.66 -17.71
C ILE A 12 -7.14 19.57 -17.76
N LYS A 13 -7.77 19.72 -18.93
CA LYS A 13 -8.98 20.52 -19.09
C LYS A 13 -10.14 20.01 -18.24
N ALA A 14 -10.31 18.69 -18.15
CA ALA A 14 -11.32 18.08 -17.28
C ALA A 14 -11.02 18.34 -15.79
N HIS A 15 -9.75 18.25 -15.38
CA HIS A 15 -9.35 18.55 -14.00
C HIS A 15 -9.65 20.00 -13.61
N GLU A 16 -9.33 20.97 -14.47
CA GLU A 16 -9.67 22.39 -14.24
C GLU A 16 -11.19 22.61 -14.14
N ALA A 17 -11.99 21.89 -14.93
CA ALA A 17 -13.44 21.97 -14.86
C ALA A 17 -14.03 21.37 -13.57
N ILE A 18 -13.37 20.38 -12.95
CA ILE A 18 -13.81 19.76 -11.70
C ILE A 18 -13.51 20.64 -10.47
N LYS A 19 -12.42 21.41 -10.47
CA LYS A 19 -12.06 22.30 -9.35
C LYS A 19 -13.20 23.22 -8.86
N PRO A 20 -13.94 23.96 -9.70
CA PRO A 20 -15.06 24.78 -9.24
C PRO A 20 -16.22 23.95 -8.67
N LEU A 21 -16.41 22.70 -9.14
CA LEU A 21 -17.41 21.78 -8.58
C LEU A 21 -17.02 21.36 -7.16
N ILE A 22 -15.74 21.08 -6.91
CA ILE A 22 -15.22 20.80 -5.57
C ILE A 22 -15.50 21.98 -4.64
N GLY A 23 -15.16 23.21 -5.07
CA GLY A 23 -15.43 24.41 -4.27
C GLY A 23 -16.92 24.65 -3.98
N PHE A 24 -17.80 24.27 -4.91
CA PHE A 24 -19.25 24.30 -4.67
C PHE A 24 -19.69 23.27 -3.62
N ILE A 25 -19.17 22.04 -3.67
CA ILE A 25 -19.46 20.99 -2.68
C ILE A 25 -18.93 21.39 -1.30
N GLU A 26 -17.71 21.95 -1.22
CA GLU A 26 -17.12 22.43 0.03
C GLU A 26 -17.98 23.53 0.68
N LYS A 27 -18.55 24.44 -0.12
CA LYS A 27 -19.52 25.43 0.40
C LYS A 27 -20.75 24.76 1.00
N ILE A 28 -21.35 23.78 0.31
CA ILE A 28 -22.48 23.02 0.85
C ILE A 28 -22.11 22.32 2.16
N VAL A 29 -20.94 21.69 2.23
CA VAL A 29 -20.44 21.06 3.46
C VAL A 29 -20.27 22.09 4.59
N SER A 30 -19.79 23.29 4.27
CA SER A 30 -19.63 24.36 5.26
C SER A 30 -20.96 24.93 5.77
N GLU A 31 -21.97 25.02 4.91
CA GLU A 31 -23.26 25.61 5.23
C GLU A 31 -24.20 24.63 5.95
N ILE A 32 -24.28 23.39 5.46
CA ILE A 32 -25.27 22.40 5.90
C ILE A 32 -24.71 20.96 5.99
N GLY A 33 -23.38 20.81 5.99
CA GLY A 33 -22.73 19.51 6.08
C GLY A 33 -23.01 18.82 7.41
N LYS A 34 -23.11 17.49 7.35
CA LYS A 34 -23.15 16.67 8.57
C LYS A 34 -21.74 16.57 9.15
N PRO A 35 -21.61 16.46 10.49
CA PRO A 35 -20.33 16.14 11.11
C PRO A 35 -19.75 14.87 10.47
N LYS A 36 -18.43 14.87 10.22
CA LYS A 36 -17.74 13.65 9.82
C LYS A 36 -17.88 12.64 10.95
N PHE A 37 -18.17 11.39 10.60
CA PHE A 37 -18.20 10.32 11.59
C PHE A 37 -16.77 10.03 12.06
N GLU A 38 -16.63 9.64 13.32
CA GLU A 38 -15.35 9.17 13.85
C GLU A 38 -15.06 7.78 13.28
N TYR A 39 -13.92 7.67 12.59
CA TYR A 39 -13.41 6.40 12.07
C TYR A 39 -12.07 6.12 12.73
N THR A 40 -11.99 5.01 13.45
CA THR A 40 -10.70 4.49 13.91
C THR A 40 -9.99 3.88 12.72
N SER A 41 -8.83 4.45 12.36
CA SER A 41 -8.02 3.94 11.27
C SER A 41 -7.61 2.49 11.55
N CYS A 42 -7.94 1.57 10.63
CA CYS A 42 -7.38 0.22 10.62
C CYS A 42 -5.94 0.25 10.03
N GLU A 43 -5.15 1.24 10.43
CA GLU A 43 -3.78 1.37 9.95
C GLU A 43 -2.94 0.20 10.48
N ILE A 44 -1.99 -0.22 9.65
CA ILE A 44 -1.02 -1.24 10.02
C ILE A 44 -0.26 -0.78 11.27
N ASP A 45 -0.14 -1.68 12.25
CA ASP A 45 0.69 -1.43 13.43
C ASP A 45 2.15 -1.24 12.99
N HIS A 46 2.66 -0.01 13.16
CA HIS A 46 4.01 0.34 12.74
C HIS A 46 5.08 -0.41 13.53
N VAL A 47 4.82 -0.76 14.80
CA VAL A 47 5.78 -1.54 15.62
C VAL A 47 5.87 -2.96 15.09
N MET A 48 4.74 -3.57 14.73
CA MET A 48 4.72 -4.88 14.09
C MET A 48 5.41 -4.83 12.72
N PHE A 49 5.13 -3.80 11.94
CA PHE A 49 5.74 -3.61 10.62
C PHE A 49 7.26 -3.51 10.69
N ASP A 50 7.80 -2.67 11.58
CA ASP A 50 9.24 -2.50 11.76
C ASP A 50 9.90 -3.81 12.20
N ARG A 51 9.28 -4.54 13.15
CA ARG A 51 9.76 -5.85 13.57
C ARG A 51 9.81 -6.86 12.43
N ILE A 52 8.78 -6.91 11.58
CA ILE A 52 8.74 -7.78 10.40
C ILE A 52 9.82 -7.36 9.39
N SER A 53 9.92 -6.06 9.12
CA SER A 53 10.90 -5.50 8.18
C SER A 53 12.34 -5.82 8.60
N ASP A 54 12.67 -5.65 9.87
CA ASP A 54 14.01 -5.96 10.39
C ASP A 54 14.32 -7.46 10.37
N MET A 55 13.28 -8.30 10.56
CA MET A 55 13.44 -9.75 10.64
C MET A 55 13.64 -10.42 9.27
N VAL A 56 12.93 -9.94 8.24
CA VAL A 56 12.87 -10.61 6.94
C VAL A 56 13.06 -9.70 5.74
N GLY A 57 13.38 -8.41 5.92
CA GLY A 57 13.51 -7.45 4.81
C GLY A 57 14.47 -7.90 3.71
N GLU A 58 15.68 -8.34 4.07
CA GLU A 58 16.66 -8.85 3.12
C GLU A 58 16.25 -10.19 2.49
N ASP A 59 15.64 -11.08 3.28
CA ASP A 59 15.12 -12.36 2.78
C ASP A 59 14.01 -12.13 1.72
N VAL A 60 13.11 -11.17 1.99
CA VAL A 60 12.06 -10.76 1.04
C VAL A 60 12.68 -10.12 -0.19
N LYS A 61 13.70 -9.27 -0.03
CA LYS A 61 14.42 -8.66 -1.15
C LYS A 61 15.00 -9.73 -2.09
N ALA A 62 15.68 -10.75 -1.54
CA ALA A 62 16.20 -11.88 -2.31
C ALA A 62 15.10 -12.78 -2.91
N ALA A 63 13.98 -12.94 -2.22
CA ALA A 63 12.85 -13.73 -2.73
C ALA A 63 12.16 -13.05 -3.93
N LEU A 64 12.08 -11.72 -3.92
CA LEU A 64 11.49 -10.92 -4.99
C LEU A 64 12.40 -10.77 -6.22
N ASP A 65 13.70 -11.07 -6.09
CA ASP A 65 14.69 -11.01 -7.18
C ASP A 65 14.54 -12.21 -8.13
N THR A 66 13.46 -12.21 -8.90
CA THR A 66 13.17 -13.16 -9.98
C THR A 66 11.98 -12.67 -10.83
N ASP A 67 12.05 -12.92 -12.13
CA ASP A 67 10.94 -12.66 -13.07
C ASP A 67 9.87 -13.76 -13.05
N ASP A 68 10.17 -14.93 -12.49
CA ASP A 68 9.24 -16.07 -12.46
C ASP A 68 8.37 -16.02 -11.20
N LYS A 69 7.06 -15.86 -11.40
CA LYS A 69 6.07 -15.85 -10.32
C LYS A 69 6.12 -17.10 -9.45
N ARG A 70 6.32 -18.28 -10.02
CA ARG A 70 6.32 -19.55 -9.27
C ARG A 70 7.50 -19.60 -8.32
N ILE A 71 8.68 -19.19 -8.80
CA ILE A 71 9.91 -19.14 -8.00
C ILE A 71 9.76 -18.12 -6.87
N ARG A 72 9.21 -16.93 -7.16
CA ARG A 72 8.95 -15.92 -6.13
C ARG A 72 8.01 -16.43 -5.04
N ASP A 73 6.88 -17.01 -5.43
CA ASP A 73 5.87 -17.50 -4.48
C ASP A 73 6.44 -18.66 -3.63
N GLU A 74 7.24 -19.54 -4.23
CA GLU A 74 7.96 -20.62 -3.53
C GLU A 74 9.00 -20.09 -2.53
N ARG A 75 9.74 -19.03 -2.88
CA ARG A 75 10.73 -18.38 -2.00
C ARG A 75 10.10 -17.58 -0.86
N LEU A 76 8.97 -16.93 -1.12
CA LEU A 76 8.25 -16.14 -0.10
C LEU A 76 7.59 -17.02 0.95
N LYS A 77 7.07 -18.19 0.57
CA LYS A 77 6.36 -19.09 1.49
C LYS A 77 7.09 -19.37 2.81
N PRO A 78 8.36 -19.85 2.81
CA PRO A 78 9.08 -20.10 4.07
C PRO A 78 9.32 -18.82 4.88
N ILE A 79 9.34 -17.64 4.25
CA ILE A 79 9.49 -16.36 4.93
C ILE A 79 8.20 -16.00 5.66
N TYR A 80 7.04 -16.19 5.01
CA TYR A 80 5.74 -16.03 5.67
C TYR A 80 5.60 -16.96 6.87
N ASP A 81 5.94 -18.24 6.69
CA ASP A 81 5.88 -19.24 7.76
C ASP A 81 6.75 -18.84 8.96
N LYS A 82 8.00 -18.38 8.71
CA LYS A 82 8.90 -17.84 9.74
C LYS A 82 8.30 -16.64 10.49
N VAL A 83 7.68 -15.71 9.77
CA VAL A 83 7.07 -14.52 10.38
C VAL A 83 5.87 -14.91 11.24
N TYR A 84 5.01 -15.80 10.77
CA TYR A 84 3.88 -16.28 11.57
C TYR A 84 4.34 -16.97 12.85
N GLU A 85 5.29 -17.90 12.77
CA GLU A 85 5.84 -18.59 13.95
C GLU A 85 6.45 -17.60 14.95
N SER A 86 7.17 -16.57 14.47
CA SER A 86 7.84 -15.59 15.32
C SER A 86 6.91 -14.60 16.04
N LEU A 87 5.66 -14.46 15.55
CA LEU A 87 4.68 -13.52 16.04
C LEU A 87 3.44 -14.20 16.64
N GLU A 88 3.34 -15.53 16.57
CA GLU A 88 2.18 -16.29 17.05
C GLU A 88 1.96 -16.09 18.56
N GLU A 89 3.03 -16.03 19.37
CA GLU A 89 2.93 -15.82 20.82
C GLU A 89 2.52 -14.38 21.18
N ASP A 90 3.08 -13.39 20.48
CA ASP A 90 2.83 -11.97 20.75
C ASP A 90 1.52 -11.48 20.13
N TYR A 91 1.05 -12.12 19.05
CA TYR A 91 -0.06 -11.67 18.21
C TYR A 91 -0.92 -12.83 17.64
N PRO A 92 -1.57 -13.65 18.48
CA PRO A 92 -2.24 -14.89 18.07
C PRO A 92 -3.36 -14.73 17.03
N ASP A 93 -4.04 -13.58 16.99
CA ASP A 93 -5.15 -13.30 16.06
C ASP A 93 -4.79 -12.30 14.95
N SER A 94 -3.51 -12.00 14.75
CA SER A 94 -3.07 -10.91 13.84
C SER A 94 -2.61 -11.37 12.47
N LYS A 95 -2.97 -12.59 12.04
CA LYS A 95 -2.54 -13.14 10.75
C LYS A 95 -2.83 -12.20 9.57
N SER A 96 -4.04 -11.61 9.53
CA SER A 96 -4.40 -10.63 8.50
C SER A 96 -3.55 -9.35 8.55
N MET A 97 -3.13 -8.93 9.73
CA MET A 97 -2.25 -7.76 9.90
C MET A 97 -0.83 -8.08 9.45
N ILE A 98 -0.34 -9.27 9.76
CA ILE A 98 0.96 -9.77 9.29
C ILE A 98 0.97 -9.83 7.75
N ASP A 99 -0.12 -10.29 7.13
CA ASP A 99 -0.24 -10.33 5.66
C ASP A 99 -0.15 -8.93 5.04
N GLU A 100 -0.84 -7.95 5.63
CA GLU A 100 -0.78 -6.54 5.22
C GLU A 100 0.63 -5.94 5.42
N CYS A 101 1.29 -6.25 6.54
CA CYS A 101 2.69 -5.86 6.78
C CYS A 101 3.63 -6.42 5.70
N MET A 102 3.53 -7.73 5.43
CA MET A 102 4.35 -8.40 4.43
C MET A 102 4.09 -7.83 3.02
N TYR A 103 2.84 -7.55 2.68
CA TYR A 103 2.49 -6.91 1.41
C TYR A 103 3.04 -5.48 1.31
N LYS A 104 2.92 -4.68 2.38
CA LYS A 104 3.49 -3.33 2.44
C LYS A 104 5.01 -3.36 2.28
N LEU A 105 5.70 -4.32 2.91
CA LEU A 105 7.15 -4.50 2.80
C LEU A 105 7.56 -4.81 1.37
N GLN A 106 6.92 -5.80 0.72
CA GLN A 106 7.18 -6.13 -0.69
C GLN A 106 6.97 -4.91 -1.59
N LYS A 107 5.89 -4.17 -1.39
CA LYS A 107 5.58 -2.96 -2.14
C LYS A 107 6.65 -1.88 -1.95
N GLN A 108 7.16 -1.70 -0.73
CA GLN A 108 8.23 -0.74 -0.46
C GLN A 108 9.53 -1.14 -1.17
N ILE A 109 9.92 -2.42 -1.09
CA ILE A 109 11.13 -2.93 -1.75
C ILE A 109 11.08 -2.69 -3.26
N VAL A 110 10.02 -3.15 -3.94
CA VAL A 110 9.89 -3.01 -5.40
C VAL A 110 9.86 -1.54 -5.82
N ARG A 111 9.20 -0.67 -5.04
CA ARG A 111 9.16 0.76 -5.34
C ARG A 111 10.52 1.45 -5.16
N ARG A 112 11.31 1.03 -4.17
CA ARG A 112 12.67 1.54 -3.97
C ARG A 112 13.61 1.05 -5.07
N TRP A 113 13.47 -0.19 -5.53
CA TRP A 113 14.16 -0.65 -6.73
C TRP A 113 13.86 0.24 -7.93
N LEU A 114 12.60 0.45 -8.28
CA LEU A 114 12.23 1.28 -9.42
C LEU A 114 12.64 2.76 -9.31
N LEU A 115 12.90 3.25 -8.09
CA LEU A 115 13.20 4.66 -7.84
C LEU A 115 14.71 4.93 -7.70
N ASP A 116 15.44 4.02 -7.03
CA ASP A 116 16.82 4.24 -6.59
C ASP A 116 17.83 3.29 -7.23
N GLU A 117 17.38 2.13 -7.74
CA GLU A 117 18.23 1.13 -8.42
C GLU A 117 17.95 1.12 -9.94
#